data_AF-A0AA43UE78-F1
#
_entry.id   AF-A0AA43UE78-F1
#
_cell.length_a   1.000
_cell.length_b   1.000
_cell.length_c   1.000
_cell.angle_alpha   90.00
_cell.angle_beta   90.00
_cell.angle_gamma   90.00
#
_symmetry.space_group_name_H-M   'P 1'
#
loop_
_entity.id
_entity.type
_entity.pdbx_description
1 polymer ?
#
loop_
_entity_poly.entity_id
_entity_poly.type
_entity_poly.pdbx_seq_one_letter_code
_entity_poly.pdbx_strand_id
1 'polypeptide(L)'
;MNLPNRLTMMRIILVPFMVLFMLVHDIPYAYVWALIIFVVASLTDMLDGKIARSRNLITDFGKFLDPIADKILVISAMVCMIPDGYCHPLIVIVVLFREFIVSSLRLIAASQNVVIAAGKSGKLKTMSQMLSITAVLFLLSIEYAVDLSIDVMLIANVLLWITAAIALVSCIDYIYHNRDMIKEM
;
A
#
# COMPACT_ATOMS: atom_id res chain seq x y z
N MET A 1 22.04 0.20 13.53
CA MET A 1 20.67 0.00 12.97
C MET A 1 20.02 -1.22 13.60
N ASN A 2 18.84 -1.04 14.18
CA ASN A 2 18.06 -2.10 14.81
C ASN A 2 17.40 -3.01 13.74
N LEU A 3 16.96 -4.20 14.15
CA LEU A 3 16.33 -5.18 13.26
C LEU A 3 15.14 -4.61 12.46
N PRO A 4 14.20 -3.83 13.06
CA PRO A 4 13.09 -3.23 12.32
C PRO A 4 13.56 -2.34 11.16
N ASN A 5 14.51 -1.43 11.42
CA ASN A 5 15.03 -0.51 10.39
C ASN A 5 15.70 -1.24 9.22
N ARG A 6 16.31 -2.42 9.45
CA ARG A 6 16.89 -3.23 8.37
C ARG A 6 15.80 -3.84 7.49
N LEU A 7 14.68 -4.25 8.09
CA LEU A 7 13.52 -4.77 7.35
C LEU A 7 12.86 -3.67 6.50
N THR A 8 12.72 -2.46 7.03
CA THR A 8 12.24 -1.30 6.25
C THR A 8 13.15 -1.00 5.06
N MET A 9 14.47 -0.98 5.28
CA MET A 9 15.44 -0.74 4.20
C MET A 9 15.43 -1.86 3.15
N MET A 10 15.31 -3.11 3.59
CA MET A 10 15.13 -4.25 2.69
C MET A 10 13.89 -4.03 1.81
N ARG A 11 12.76 -3.60 2.38
CA ARG A 11 11.54 -3.32 1.62
C ARG A 11 11.76 -2.28 0.53
N ILE A 12 12.40 -1.16 0.87
CA ILE A 12 12.70 -0.09 -0.09
C ILE A 12 13.56 -0.64 -1.24
N ILE A 13 14.54 -1.49 -0.92
CA ILE A 13 15.42 -2.12 -1.92
C ILE A 13 14.64 -3.13 -2.78
N LEU A 14 13.66 -3.85 -2.23
CA LEU A 14 12.83 -4.82 -2.95
C LEU A 14 11.89 -4.19 -3.98
N VAL A 15 11.42 -2.95 -3.76
CA VAL A 15 10.46 -2.30 -4.67
C VAL A 15 10.99 -2.19 -6.11
N PRO A 16 12.22 -1.70 -6.37
CA PRO A 16 12.79 -1.70 -7.72
C PRO A 16 12.80 -3.09 -8.39
N PHE A 17 13.07 -4.16 -7.65
CA PHE A 17 13.02 -5.52 -8.21
C PHE A 17 11.59 -5.94 -8.54
N MET A 18 10.63 -5.63 -7.68
CA MET A 18 9.21 -5.86 -7.97
C MET A 18 8.79 -5.14 -9.26
N VAL A 19 9.15 -3.85 -9.39
CA VAL A 19 8.88 -3.05 -10.59
C VAL A 19 9.53 -3.66 -11.83
N LEU A 20 10.79 -4.11 -11.72
CA LEU A 20 11.50 -4.78 -12.81
C LEU A 20 10.72 -6.02 -13.29
N PHE A 21 10.30 -6.88 -12.36
CA PHE A 21 9.53 -8.09 -12.71
C PHE A 21 8.13 -7.78 -13.25
N MET A 22 7.53 -6.64 -12.89
CA MET A 22 6.22 -6.26 -13.43
C MET A 22 6.31 -5.64 -14.83
N LEU A 23 7.42 -4.97 -15.17
CA LEU A 23 7.56 -4.24 -16.44
C LEU A 23 8.35 -4.99 -17.51
N VAL A 24 9.16 -5.99 -17.14
CA VAL A 24 9.97 -6.77 -18.08
C VAL A 24 9.32 -8.13 -18.31
N HIS A 25 8.52 -8.22 -19.37
CA HIS A 25 7.72 -9.43 -19.70
C HIS A 25 8.56 -10.61 -20.20
N ASP A 26 9.79 -10.38 -20.66
CA ASP A 26 10.68 -11.45 -21.15
C ASP A 26 11.24 -12.35 -20.03
N ILE A 27 11.03 -11.97 -18.77
CA ILE A 27 11.49 -12.76 -17.62
C ILE A 27 10.49 -13.90 -17.36
N PRO A 28 10.93 -15.17 -17.35
CA PRO A 28 10.05 -16.28 -17.01
C PRO A 28 9.45 -16.11 -15.61
N TYR A 29 8.13 -16.29 -15.50
CA TYR A 29 7.39 -16.17 -14.24
C TYR A 29 7.49 -14.79 -13.56
N ALA A 30 7.67 -13.71 -14.35
CA ALA A 30 7.83 -12.35 -13.85
C ALA A 30 6.78 -11.96 -12.78
N TYR A 31 5.49 -12.16 -13.06
CA TYR A 31 4.42 -11.85 -12.10
C TYR A 31 4.43 -12.74 -10.84
N VAL A 32 4.94 -13.98 -10.91
CA VAL A 32 5.14 -14.82 -9.73
C VAL A 32 6.21 -14.21 -8.82
N TRP A 33 7.33 -13.76 -9.40
CA TRP A 33 8.38 -13.08 -8.64
C TRP A 33 7.89 -11.76 -8.04
N ALA A 34 7.15 -10.96 -8.81
CA ALA A 34 6.54 -9.73 -8.31
C ALA A 34 5.57 -10.00 -7.16
N LEU A 35 4.73 -11.04 -7.26
CA LEU A 35 3.82 -11.48 -6.20
C LEU A 35 4.59 -11.88 -4.93
N ILE A 36 5.62 -12.72 -5.05
CA ILE A 36 6.44 -13.15 -3.92
C ILE A 36 7.05 -11.94 -3.22
N ILE A 37 7.65 -11.02 -3.99
CA ILE A 37 8.26 -9.81 -3.44
C ILE A 37 7.20 -8.96 -2.72
N PHE A 38 6.05 -8.73 -3.35
CA PHE A 38 4.98 -7.93 -2.76
C PHE A 38 4.48 -8.54 -1.45
N VAL A 39 4.24 -9.85 -1.40
CA VAL A 39 3.78 -10.56 -0.20
C VAL A 39 4.83 -10.52 0.90
N VAL A 40 6.10 -10.81 0.59
CA VAL A 40 7.20 -10.76 1.58
C VAL A 40 7.37 -9.34 2.11
N ALA A 41 7.36 -8.33 1.25
CA ALA A 41 7.44 -6.92 1.62
C ALA A 41 6.28 -6.49 2.52
N SER A 42 5.06 -6.94 2.23
CA SER A 42 3.84 -6.68 3.01
C SER A 42 3.85 -7.36 4.38
N LEU A 43 4.28 -8.63 4.44
CA LEU A 43 4.35 -9.37 5.69
C LEU A 43 5.45 -8.86 6.60
N THR A 44 6.59 -8.45 6.04
CA THR A 44 7.70 -7.89 6.82
C THR A 44 7.31 -6.58 7.52
N ASP A 45 6.43 -5.75 6.94
CA ASP A 45 5.83 -4.56 7.60
C ASP A 45 4.99 -4.89 8.83
N MET A 46 4.17 -5.93 8.72
CA MET A 46 3.39 -6.35 9.87
C MET A 46 4.30 -6.86 10.99
N LEU A 47 5.39 -7.54 10.64
CA LEU A 47 6.32 -8.13 11.59
C LEU A 47 7.24 -7.09 12.23
N ASP A 48 7.82 -6.16 11.47
CA ASP A 48 8.73 -5.15 12.01
C ASP A 48 8.01 -4.21 12.99
N GLY A 49 6.77 -3.81 12.70
CA GLY A 49 5.95 -3.01 13.61
C GLY A 49 5.57 -3.75 14.89
N LYS A 50 5.36 -5.08 14.82
CA LYS A 50 5.13 -5.92 16.01
C LYS A 50 6.41 -6.10 16.84
N ILE A 51 7.55 -6.30 16.19
CA ILE A 51 8.85 -6.49 16.86
C ILE A 51 9.32 -5.18 17.50
N ALA A 52 9.18 -4.05 16.80
CA ALA A 52 9.55 -2.73 17.32
C ALA A 52 8.76 -2.38 18.58
N ARG A 53 7.44 -2.62 18.57
CA ARG A 53 6.57 -2.39 19.74
C ARG A 53 6.83 -3.37 20.88
N SER A 54 6.98 -4.66 20.59
CA SER A 54 7.17 -5.68 21.65
C SER A 54 8.53 -5.62 22.32
N ARG A 55 9.56 -5.12 21.62
CA ARG A 55 10.93 -5.03 22.14
C ARG A 55 11.37 -3.61 22.50
N ASN A 56 10.46 -2.63 22.48
CA ASN A 56 10.76 -1.20 22.69
C ASN A 56 11.92 -0.69 21.78
N LEU A 57 12.05 -1.24 20.58
CA LEU A 57 13.10 -0.88 19.61
C LEU A 57 12.64 0.22 18.64
N ILE A 58 11.75 1.09 19.11
CA ILE A 58 11.16 2.16 18.31
C ILE A 58 12.23 3.23 18.09
N THR A 59 12.52 3.55 16.82
CA THR A 59 13.47 4.60 16.45
C THR A 59 12.78 5.66 15.59
N ASP A 60 13.23 6.91 15.66
CA ASP A 60 12.63 7.99 14.86
C ASP A 60 12.87 7.82 13.36
N PHE A 61 14.02 7.23 13.00
CA PHE A 61 14.31 6.83 11.62
C PHE A 61 13.31 5.80 11.08
N GLY A 62 12.99 4.76 11.86
CA GLY A 62 11.99 3.76 11.48
C GLY A 62 10.59 4.37 11.35
N LYS A 63 10.16 5.15 12.35
CA LYS A 63 8.87 5.87 12.31
C LYS A 63 8.69 6.72 11.06
N PHE A 64 9.77 7.32 10.55
CA PHE A 64 9.74 8.15 9.35
C PHE A 64 9.76 7.31 8.06
N LEU A 65 10.59 6.27 7.99
CA LEU A 65 10.74 5.47 6.77
C LEU A 65 9.62 4.46 6.55
N ASP A 66 9.05 3.85 7.61
CA ASP A 66 8.03 2.80 7.46
C ASP A 66 6.81 3.29 6.65
N PRO A 67 6.23 4.48 6.93
CA PRO A 67 5.10 4.99 6.14
C PRO A 67 5.47 5.36 4.70
N ILE A 68 6.74 5.65 4.43
CA ILE A 68 7.23 5.96 3.08
C ILE A 68 7.38 4.66 2.28
N ALA A 69 8.03 3.66 2.88
CA ALA A 69 8.26 2.36 2.27
C ALA A 69 6.94 1.66 1.92
N ASP A 70 5.96 1.70 2.83
CA ASP A 70 4.61 1.15 2.61
C ASP A 70 3.91 1.80 1.40
N LYS A 71 3.88 3.14 1.35
CA LYS A 71 3.26 3.86 0.24
C LYS A 71 3.96 3.58 -1.09
N ILE A 72 5.29 3.61 -1.12
CA ILE A 72 6.07 3.35 -2.34
C ILE A 72 5.76 1.96 -2.89
N LEU A 73 5.77 0.92 -2.04
CA LEU A 73 5.45 -0.45 -2.47
C LEU A 73 4.08 -0.53 -3.16
N VAL A 74 3.06 0.01 -2.51
CA VAL A 74 1.67 -0.05 -2.97
C VAL A 74 1.45 0.78 -4.24
N ILE A 75 1.96 2.01 -4.27
CA ILE A 75 1.81 2.91 -5.42
C ILE A 75 2.57 2.34 -6.62
N SER A 76 3.79 1.84 -6.43
CA SER A 76 4.58 1.23 -7.50
C SER A 76 3.85 0.05 -8.14
N ALA A 77 3.25 -0.85 -7.34
CA ALA A 77 2.47 -1.96 -7.87
C ALA A 77 1.28 -1.48 -8.72
N MET A 78 0.50 -0.52 -8.22
CA MET A 78 -0.66 0.00 -8.95
C MET A 78 -0.26 0.75 -10.23
N VAL A 79 0.82 1.52 -10.19
CA VAL A 79 1.33 2.25 -11.37
C VAL A 79 1.83 1.29 -12.44
N CYS A 80 2.52 0.21 -12.08
CA CYS A 80 2.98 -0.78 -13.04
C CYS A 80 1.83 -1.54 -13.71
N MET A 81 0.64 -1.56 -13.12
CA MET A 81 -0.57 -2.16 -13.71
C MET A 81 -1.30 -1.24 -14.71
N ILE A 82 -0.93 0.04 -14.80
CA ILE A 82 -1.59 1.00 -15.69
C ILE A 82 -1.35 0.71 -17.18
N PRO A 83 -0.09 0.50 -17.64
CA PRO A 83 0.21 0.35 -19.07
C PRO A 83 -0.54 -0.82 -19.72
N ASP A 84 -0.72 -1.91 -18.98
CA ASP A 84 -1.40 -3.12 -19.43
C ASP A 84 -2.92 -3.09 -19.18
N GLY A 85 -3.45 -1.98 -18.64
CA GLY A 85 -4.90 -1.79 -18.43
C GLY A 85 -5.48 -2.41 -17.16
N TYR A 86 -4.71 -3.15 -16.37
CA TYR A 86 -5.16 -3.80 -15.14
C TYR A 86 -5.52 -2.82 -14.00
N CYS A 87 -5.02 -1.58 -14.06
CA CYS A 87 -5.38 -0.52 -13.12
C CYS A 87 -5.73 0.79 -13.83
N HIS A 88 -6.98 1.26 -13.64
CA HIS A 88 -7.37 2.58 -14.14
C HIS A 88 -6.62 3.71 -13.38
N PRO A 89 -6.01 4.70 -14.08
CA PRO A 89 -5.20 5.76 -13.46
C PRO A 89 -5.92 6.54 -12.34
N LEU A 90 -7.24 6.77 -12.49
CA LEU A 90 -8.06 7.43 -11.47
C LEU A 90 -8.01 6.72 -10.10
N ILE A 91 -7.87 5.39 -10.07
CA ILE A 91 -7.77 4.62 -8.83
C ILE A 91 -6.50 5.03 -8.08
N VAL A 92 -5.37 5.11 -8.78
CA VAL A 92 -4.09 5.54 -8.21
C VAL A 92 -4.19 6.97 -7.69
N ILE A 93 -4.78 7.87 -8.46
CA ILE A 93 -4.98 9.28 -8.05
C ILE A 93 -5.83 9.36 -6.77
N VAL A 94 -6.93 8.62 -6.69
CA VAL A 94 -7.80 8.59 -5.49
C VAL A 94 -7.06 8.07 -4.27
N VAL A 95 -6.33 6.97 -4.41
CA VAL A 95 -5.52 6.39 -3.32
C VAL A 95 -4.45 7.38 -2.86
N LEU A 96 -3.71 7.99 -3.80
CA LEU A 96 -2.67 8.98 -3.51
C LEU A 96 -3.24 10.19 -2.78
N PHE A 97 -4.35 10.74 -3.28
CA PHE A 97 -5.01 11.90 -2.70
C PHE A 97 -5.42 11.64 -1.26
N ARG A 98 -6.04 10.47 -1.00
CA ARG A 98 -6.39 10.04 0.36
C ARG A 98 -5.16 9.93 1.26
N GLU A 99 -4.10 9.28 0.78
CA GLU A 99 -2.86 9.12 1.54
C GLU A 99 -2.22 10.47 1.89
N PHE A 100 -2.28 11.42 0.96
CA PHE A 100 -1.79 12.77 1.17
C PHE A 100 -2.63 13.50 2.24
N ILE A 101 -3.96 13.56 2.09
CA ILE A 101 -4.84 14.24 3.05
C ILE A 101 -4.66 13.71 4.47
N VAL A 102 -4.80 12.39 4.66
CA VAL A 102 -4.76 11.80 6.00
C VAL A 102 -3.36 11.96 6.63
N SER A 103 -2.30 11.97 5.83
CA SER A 103 -0.94 12.19 6.34
C SER A 103 -0.68 13.65 6.69
N SER A 104 -1.12 14.58 5.84
CA SER A 104 -1.02 16.01 6.09
C SER A 104 -1.82 16.45 7.31
N LEU A 105 -3.06 15.97 7.47
CA LEU A 105 -3.87 16.26 8.65
C LEU A 105 -3.19 15.77 9.94
N ARG A 106 -2.62 14.56 9.93
CA ARG A 106 -1.85 14.04 11.07
C ARG A 106 -0.61 14.88 11.37
N LEU A 107 0.07 15.35 10.34
CA LEU A 107 1.27 16.18 10.49
C LEU A 107 0.93 17.53 11.14
N ILE A 108 -0.13 18.19 10.66
CA ILE A 108 -0.56 19.48 11.22
C ILE A 108 -1.06 19.29 12.66
N ALA A 109 -1.84 18.24 12.95
CA ALA A 109 -2.30 17.96 14.30
C ALA A 109 -1.13 17.70 15.27
N ALA A 110 -0.13 16.94 14.83
CA ALA A 110 1.08 16.70 15.61
C ALA A 110 1.86 17.99 15.89
N SER A 111 1.88 18.95 14.95
CA SER A 111 2.52 20.27 15.16
C SER A 111 1.82 21.10 16.24
N GLN A 112 0.54 20.84 16.50
CA GLN A 112 -0.25 21.47 17.56
C GLN A 112 -0.33 20.62 18.85
N ASN A 113 0.53 19.61 18.98
CA ASN A 113 0.55 18.64 20.10
C ASN A 113 -0.74 17.80 20.25
N VAL A 114 -1.57 17.69 19.20
CA VAL A 114 -2.75 16.84 19.21
C VAL A 114 -2.48 15.55 18.42
N VAL A 115 -2.67 14.39 19.06
CA VAL A 115 -2.42 13.09 18.45
C VAL A 115 -3.73 12.47 17.97
N ILE A 116 -3.92 12.42 16.65
CA ILE A 116 -5.08 11.74 16.05
C ILE A 116 -4.74 10.26 15.84
N ALA A 117 -5.44 9.38 16.57
CA ALA A 117 -5.31 7.94 16.40
C ALA A 117 -5.88 7.45 15.05
N ALA A 118 -5.32 6.35 14.52
CA ALA A 118 -5.82 5.71 13.31
C ALA A 118 -7.17 5.02 13.58
N GLY A 119 -8.22 5.46 12.87
CA GLY A 119 -9.56 4.86 12.93
C GLY A 119 -9.63 3.46 12.31
N LYS A 120 -10.70 2.71 12.63
CA LYS A 120 -10.97 1.37 12.09
C LYS A 120 -11.07 1.37 10.56
N SER A 121 -11.64 2.44 9.98
CA SER A 121 -11.74 2.63 8.52
C SER A 121 -10.38 2.68 7.83
N GLY A 122 -9.37 3.25 8.49
CA GLY A 122 -8.00 3.29 7.99
C GLY A 122 -7.36 1.91 7.88
N LYS A 123 -7.63 1.02 8.85
CA LYS A 123 -7.16 -0.37 8.80
C LYS A 123 -7.85 -1.16 7.69
N LEU A 124 -9.16 -0.98 7.54
CA LEU A 124 -9.93 -1.65 6.49
C LEU A 124 -9.43 -1.26 5.10
N LYS A 125 -9.13 0.03 4.88
CA LYS A 125 -8.50 0.53 3.66
C LYS A 125 -7.17 -0.16 3.37
N THR A 126 -6.28 -0.24 4.35
CA THR A 126 -4.96 -0.86 4.13
C THR A 126 -5.12 -2.35 3.83
N MET A 127 -5.97 -3.06 4.57
CA MET A 127 -6.23 -4.48 4.32
C MET A 127 -6.82 -4.73 2.94
N SER A 128 -7.82 -3.93 2.51
CA SER A 128 -8.42 -4.09 1.20
C SER A 128 -7.42 -3.82 0.08
N GLN A 129 -6.53 -2.85 0.26
CA GLN A 129 -5.52 -2.53 -0.74
C GLN A 129 -4.47 -3.62 -0.91
N MET A 130 -3.93 -4.12 0.20
CA MET A 130 -2.93 -5.19 0.16
C MET A 130 -3.53 -6.48 -0.40
N LEU A 131 -4.78 -6.79 -0.03
CA LEU A 131 -5.48 -7.97 -0.54
C LEU A 131 -5.77 -7.85 -2.04
N SER A 132 -6.30 -6.71 -2.51
CA SER A 132 -6.60 -6.51 -3.94
C SER A 132 -5.34 -6.59 -4.80
N ILE A 133 -4.24 -5.93 -4.40
CA ILE A 133 -2.99 -5.99 -5.18
C ILE A 133 -2.42 -7.41 -5.20
N THR A 134 -2.45 -8.12 -4.06
CA THR A 134 -2.02 -9.52 -3.99
C THR A 134 -2.88 -10.41 -4.90
N ALA A 135 -4.20 -10.24 -4.87
CA ALA A 135 -5.13 -11.00 -5.70
C ALA A 135 -4.90 -10.74 -7.19
N VAL A 136 -4.68 -9.48 -7.58
CA VAL A 136 -4.39 -9.11 -8.98
C VAL A 136 -3.07 -9.72 -9.44
N LEU A 137 -1.98 -9.56 -8.67
CA LEU A 137 -0.69 -10.17 -9.01
C LEU A 137 -0.79 -11.71 -9.11
N PHE A 138 -1.60 -12.34 -8.26
CA PHE A 138 -1.86 -13.77 -8.33
C PHE A 138 -2.63 -14.17 -9.61
N LEU A 139 -3.68 -13.43 -9.97
CA LEU A 139 -4.44 -13.68 -11.20
C LEU A 139 -3.54 -13.52 -12.44
N LEU A 140 -2.73 -12.45 -12.49
CA LEU A 140 -1.74 -12.23 -13.55
C LEU A 140 -0.73 -13.38 -13.65
N SER A 141 -0.28 -13.90 -12.49
CA SER A 141 0.65 -15.03 -12.48
C SER A 141 0.07 -16.31 -13.08
N ILE A 142 -1.25 -16.49 -12.99
CA ILE A 142 -1.97 -17.62 -13.60
C ILE A 142 -2.21 -17.36 -15.09
N GLU A 143 -2.70 -16.17 -15.45
CA GLU A 143 -3.00 -15.78 -16.84
C GLU A 143 -1.78 -15.93 -17.75
N TYR A 144 -0.59 -15.55 -17.26
CA TYR A 144 0.66 -15.70 -18.00
C TYR A 144 1.21 -17.14 -18.01
N ALA A 145 0.73 -18.01 -17.12
CA ALA A 145 1.14 -19.41 -17.07
C ALA A 145 0.19 -20.34 -17.83
N VAL A 146 -1.09 -20.01 -17.88
CA VAL A 146 -2.16 -20.81 -18.48
C VAL A 146 -3.17 -19.87 -19.14
N ASP A 147 -3.58 -20.19 -20.37
CA ASP A 147 -4.63 -19.45 -21.07
C ASP A 147 -5.95 -19.57 -20.29
N LEU A 148 -6.39 -18.45 -19.74
CA LEU A 148 -7.51 -18.39 -18.80
C LEU A 148 -8.71 -17.76 -19.51
N SER A 149 -9.85 -18.45 -19.55
CA SER A 149 -11.06 -17.94 -20.23
C SER A 149 -11.79 -16.84 -19.44
N ILE A 150 -11.16 -16.25 -18.42
CA ILE A 150 -11.73 -15.17 -17.60
C ILE A 150 -11.06 -13.84 -17.94
N ASP A 151 -11.84 -12.77 -17.89
CA ASP A 151 -11.32 -11.42 -18.09
C ASP A 151 -10.62 -10.91 -16.81
N VAL A 152 -9.32 -11.21 -16.70
CA VAL A 152 -8.49 -10.79 -15.56
C VAL A 152 -8.42 -9.27 -15.45
N MET A 153 -8.41 -8.55 -16.56
CA MET A 153 -8.41 -7.09 -16.60
C MET A 153 -9.67 -6.51 -15.95
N LEU A 154 -10.85 -7.05 -16.25
CA LEU A 154 -12.10 -6.65 -15.61
C LEU A 154 -12.09 -6.93 -14.11
N ILE A 155 -11.67 -8.13 -13.70
CA ILE A 155 -11.61 -8.50 -12.27
C ILE A 155 -10.65 -7.58 -11.51
N ALA A 156 -9.47 -7.32 -12.09
CA ALA A 156 -8.48 -6.44 -11.49
C ALA A 156 -9.02 -5.02 -11.30
N ASN A 157 -9.62 -4.44 -12.33
CA ASN A 157 -10.23 -3.11 -12.24
C ASN A 157 -11.35 -3.05 -11.20
N VAL A 158 -12.24 -4.05 -11.16
CA VAL A 158 -13.33 -4.11 -10.17
C VAL A 158 -12.78 -4.16 -8.74
N LEU A 159 -11.81 -5.04 -8.46
CA LEU A 159 -11.19 -5.15 -7.13
C LEU A 159 -10.52 -3.84 -6.72
N LEU A 160 -9.77 -3.20 -7.63
CA LEU A 160 -9.06 -1.97 -7.35
C LEU A 160 -10.01 -0.77 -7.20
N TRP A 161 -11.11 -0.72 -7.95
CA TRP A 161 -12.16 0.29 -7.75
C TRP A 161 -12.86 0.14 -6.40
N ILE A 162 -13.14 -1.09 -5.94
CA ILE A 162 -13.64 -1.34 -4.59
C ILE A 162 -12.64 -0.83 -3.55
N THR A 163 -11.35 -1.11 -3.72
CA THR A 163 -10.30 -0.56 -2.86
C THR A 163 -10.29 0.97 -2.84
N ALA A 164 -10.39 1.62 -4.00
CA ALA A 164 -10.46 3.07 -4.08
C ALA A 164 -11.70 3.65 -3.39
N ALA A 165 -12.87 3.01 -3.55
CA ALA A 165 -14.09 3.40 -2.86
C ALA A 165 -13.95 3.29 -1.33
N ILE A 166 -13.38 2.19 -0.82
CA ILE A 166 -13.08 2.03 0.61
C ILE A 166 -12.08 3.11 1.07
N ALA A 167 -11.10 3.47 0.25
CA ALA A 167 -10.16 4.53 0.57
C ALA A 167 -10.86 5.89 0.71
N LEU A 168 -11.75 6.23 -0.22
CA LEU A 168 -12.55 7.46 -0.15
C LEU A 168 -13.44 7.49 1.09
N VAL A 169 -14.18 6.41 1.36
CA VAL A 169 -15.02 6.30 2.56
C VAL A 169 -14.16 6.46 3.81
N SER A 170 -12.98 5.84 3.88
CA SER A 170 -12.04 6.03 4.99
C SER A 170 -11.54 7.46 5.11
N CYS A 171 -11.34 8.17 4.00
CA CYS A 171 -10.94 9.57 4.03
C CYS A 171 -12.03 10.46 4.63
N ILE A 172 -13.27 10.29 4.17
CA ILE A 172 -14.43 11.04 4.66
C ILE A 172 -14.65 10.76 6.13
N ASP A 173 -14.64 9.47 6.52
CA ASP A 173 -14.78 9.03 7.90
C ASP A 173 -13.73 9.66 8.81
N TYR A 174 -12.47 9.71 8.35
CA TYR A 174 -11.38 10.33 9.07
C TYR A 174 -11.59 11.84 9.28
N ILE A 175 -11.97 12.56 8.23
CA ILE A 175 -12.25 14.01 8.33
C ILE A 175 -13.45 14.27 9.24
N TYR A 176 -14.53 13.50 9.09
CA TYR A 176 -15.76 13.69 9.85
C TYR A 176 -15.59 13.47 11.35
N HIS A 177 -14.86 12.43 11.74
CA HIS A 177 -14.58 12.13 13.15
C HIS A 177 -13.63 13.14 13.80
N ASN A 178 -12.77 13.78 13.02
CA ASN A 178 -11.79 14.75 13.53
C ASN A 178 -12.16 16.21 13.19
N ARG A 179 -13.37 16.45 12.69
CA ARG A 179 -13.79 17.77 12.16
C ARG A 179 -13.71 18.88 13.20
N ASP A 180 -14.00 18.57 14.46
CA ASP A 180 -14.11 19.57 15.52
C ASP A 180 -12.70 20.06 15.88
N MET A 181 -11.72 19.15 15.93
CA MET A 181 -10.30 19.50 16.00
C MET A 181 -9.81 20.22 14.75
N ILE A 182 -10.15 19.75 13.54
CA ILE A 182 -9.70 20.37 12.28
C ILE A 182 -10.17 21.82 12.16
N LYS A 183 -11.33 22.17 12.72
CA LYS A 183 -11.84 23.55 12.74
C LYS A 183 -11.06 24.47 13.69
N GLU A 184 -10.42 23.91 14.70
CA GLU A 184 -9.62 24.64 15.70
C GLU A 184 -8.15 24.79 15.28
N MET A 185 -7.72 24.08 14.22
CA MET A 185 -6.36 24.07 13.69
C MET A 185 -6.06 25.23 12.75
#